data_AF-A0A533TWA0-F1
#
_entry.id   AF-A0A533TWA0-F1
#
_cell.length_a   1.000
_cell.length_b   1.000
_cell.length_c   1.000
_cell.angle_alpha   90.00
_cell.angle_beta   90.00
_cell.angle_gamma   90.00
#
_symmetry.space_group_name_H-M   'P 1'
#
loop_
_entity.id
_entity.type
_entity.pdbx_description
1 polymer ?
#
loop_
_entity_poly.entity_id
_entity_poly.type
_entity_poly.pdbx_seq_one_letter_code
_entity_poly.pdbx_strand_id
1 'polypeptide(L)' 'MQDSEITPELLMIMSAAIAAYLGKNVRIRRARFISDRGMSSWSQLGRVSIQSSHNIQYHSA' A
#
# COMPACT_ATOMS: atom_id res chain seq x y z
N MET A 1 -2.21 19.72 -11.54
CA MET A 1 -2.28 18.33 -11.03
C MET A 1 -3.50 18.31 -10.13
N GLN A 2 -4.56 17.58 -10.48
CA GLN A 2 -5.74 17.51 -9.61
C GLN A 2 -5.34 16.69 -8.39
N ASP A 3 -5.21 17.33 -7.23
CA ASP A 3 -5.10 16.61 -5.97
C ASP A 3 -6.37 15.78 -5.84
N SER A 4 -6.24 14.47 -6.03
CA SER A 4 -7.33 13.54 -5.80
C SER A 4 -7.79 13.76 -4.36
N GLU A 5 -9.01 14.24 -4.17
CA GLU A 5 -9.55 14.47 -2.85
C GLU A 5 -9.95 13.12 -2.23
N ILE A 6 -9.65 12.92 -0.95
CA ILE A 6 -10.12 11.74 -0.24
C ILE A 6 -11.55 12.05 0.22
N THR A 7 -12.53 11.49 -0.50
CA THR A 7 -13.93 11.72 -0.18
C THR A 7 -14.33 11.01 1.13
N PRO A 8 -15.37 11.50 1.83
CA PRO A 8 -15.91 10.83 3.01
C PRO A 8 -16.37 9.39 2.73
N GLU A 9 -16.93 9.15 1.54
CA GLU A 9 -17.38 7.83 1.08
C GLU A 9 -16.21 6.85 1.00
N LEU A 10 -15.08 7.30 0.46
CA LEU A 10 -13.87 6.49 0.37
C LEU A 10 -13.31 6.17 1.77
N LEU A 11 -13.33 7.12 2.70
CA LEU A 11 -12.95 6.87 4.10
C LEU A 11 -13.89 5.88 4.79
N MET A 12 -15.19 5.93 4.50
CA MET A 12 -16.18 5.00 5.04
C MET A 12 -15.91 3.58 4.55
N ILE A 13 -15.71 3.40 3.24
CA ILE A 13 -15.38 2.10 2.64
C ILE A 13 -14.08 1.54 3.24
N MET A 14 -13.03 2.36 3.34
CA MET A 14 -11.78 1.95 3.99
C MET A 14 -12.00 1.52 5.44
N SER A 15 -12.75 2.30 6.21
CA SER A 15 -13.02 2.00 7.62
C SER A 15 -13.75 0.66 7.78
N ALA A 16 -14.77 0.41 6.95
CA ALA A 16 -15.51 -0.85 6.96
C ALA A 16 -14.63 -2.05 6.59
N ALA A 17 -13.81 -1.93 5.54
CA ALA A 17 -12.91 -3.00 5.11
C ALA A 17 -11.87 -3.34 6.19
N ILE A 18 -11.25 -2.33 6.81
CA ILE A 18 -10.26 -2.53 7.86
C ILE A 18 -10.92 -3.13 9.11
N ALA A 19 -12.12 -2.65 9.48
CA ALA A 19 -12.86 -3.19 10.61
C ALA A 19 -13.26 -4.66 10.40
N ALA A 20 -13.70 -5.02 9.19
CA ALA A 20 -14.02 -6.40 8.82
C ALA A 20 -12.79 -7.31 8.86
N TYR A 21 -11.63 -6.83 8.37
CA TYR A 21 -10.38 -7.58 8.40
C TYR A 21 -9.85 -7.79 9.84
N LEU A 22 -9.91 -6.76 10.67
CA LEU A 22 -9.39 -6.81 12.05
C LEU A 22 -10.40 -7.34 13.07
N GLY A 23 -11.68 -7.45 12.72
CA GLY A 23 -12.77 -7.85 13.62
C GLY A 23 -13.11 -6.84 14.72
N LYS A 24 -12.78 -5.56 14.54
CA LYS A 24 -13.00 -4.51 15.56
C LYS A 24 -13.25 -3.14 14.95
N ASN A 25 -13.87 -2.24 15.71
CA ASN A 25 -14.07 -0.85 15.30
C ASN A 25 -12.73 -0.12 15.08
N VAL A 26 -12.63 0.61 13.97
CA VAL A 26 -11.41 1.29 13.53
C VAL A 26 -11.70 2.78 13.36
N ARG A 27 -10.79 3.62 13.87
CA ARG A 27 -10.81 5.07 13.68
C ARG A 27 -9.64 5.49 12.81
N ILE A 28 -9.93 5.93 11.58
CA ILE A 28 -8.92 6.50 10.69
C ILE A 28 -8.56 7.91 11.17
N ARG A 29 -7.30 8.12 11.57
CA ARG A 29 -6.81 9.43 12.06
C ARG A 29 -6.31 10.34 10.95
N ARG A 30 -5.78 9.75 9.88
CA ARG A 30 -5.19 10.46 8.75
C ARG A 30 -5.21 9.55 7.53
N ALA A 31 -5.61 10.10 6.39
CA ALA A 31 -5.44 9.49 5.08
C ALA A 31 -4.82 10.52 4.15
N ARG A 32 -3.96 10.07 3.24
CA ARG A 32 -3.36 10.92 2.21
C ARG A 32 -3.04 10.06 1.00
N PHE A 33 -3.15 10.64 -0.19
CA PHE A 33 -2.55 10.04 -1.37
C PHE A 33 -1.03 10.10 -1.25
N ILE A 34 -0.37 9.03 -1.69
CA ILE A 34 1.09 8.96 -1.79
C ILE A 34 1.42 9.15 -3.27
N SER A 35 1.68 10.38 -3.66
CA SER A 35 1.95 10.76 -5.07
C SER A 35 3.43 10.68 -5.44
N ASP A 36 4.34 10.73 -4.46
CA ASP A 36 5.78 10.83 -4.71
C ASP A 36 6.57 9.73 -4.01
N ARG A 37 6.65 8.56 -4.67
CA ARG A 37 7.59 7.50 -4.32
C ARG A 37 8.12 6.83 -5.58
N GLY A 38 8.87 7.56 -6.41
CA GLY A 38 9.71 7.01 -7.50
C GLY A 38 9.19 5.71 -8.12
N MET A 39 10.00 4.65 -8.12
CA MET A 39 9.53 3.30 -8.45
C MET A 39 8.51 2.83 -7.39
N SER A 40 7.30 2.47 -7.81
CA SER A 40 6.24 2.10 -6.87
C SER A 40 6.70 0.99 -5.91
N SER A 41 6.46 1.19 -4.61
CA SER A 41 6.86 0.21 -3.59
C SER A 41 6.27 -1.17 -3.84
N TRP A 42 5.10 -1.23 -4.47
CA TRP A 42 4.45 -2.46 -4.92
C TRP A 42 5.21 -3.13 -6.06
N SER A 43 5.69 -2.35 -7.03
CA SER A 43 6.54 -2.86 -8.11
C SER A 43 7.87 -3.38 -7.57
N GLN A 44 8.45 -2.72 -6.57
CA GLN A 44 9.69 -3.18 -5.94
C GLN A 44 9.47 -4.46 -5.12
N LEU A 45 8.43 -4.51 -4.28
CA LEU A 45 8.07 -5.71 -3.52
C LEU A 45 7.76 -6.90 -4.44
N GLY A 46 7.04 -6.68 -5.54
CA GLY A 46 6.77 -7.72 -6.53
C GLY A 46 8.05 -8.28 -7.15
N ARG A 47 9.00 -7.42 -7.53
CA ARG A 47 10.32 -7.86 -8.02
C ARG A 47 11.06 -8.67 -6.97
N VAL A 48 11.17 -8.16 -5.73
CA VAL A 48 11.87 -8.86 -4.63
C VAL A 48 11.23 -10.22 -4.33
N SER A 49 9.90 -10.32 -4.33
CA SER A 49 9.19 -11.59 -4.13
C SER A 49 9.55 -12.64 -5.19
N ILE A 50 9.54 -12.25 -6.47
CA ILE A 50 9.94 -13.12 -7.58
C ILE A 50 11.43 -13.47 -7.50
N GLN A 51 12.29 -12.53 -7.13
CA GLN A 51 13.72 -12.79 -6.99
C GLN A 51 14.00 -13.76 -5.84
N SER A 52 13.33 -13.57 -4.71
CA SER A 52 13.44 -14.46 -3.55
C SER A 52 12.96 -15.87 -3.86
N SER A 53 11.90 -16.04 -4.66
CA SER A 53 11.41 -17.37 -5.02
C SER A 53 12.38 -18.14 -5.92
N HIS A 54 13.20 -17.43 -6.71
CA HIS A 54 14.20 -18.02 -7.61
C HIS A 54 15.60 -18.12 -6.97
N ASN A 55 15.77 -17.74 -5.69
CA ASN A 55 17.04 -17.73 -4.95
C ASN A 55 18.22 -17.15 -5.77
N ILE A 56 17.97 -16.05 -6.49
CA ILE A 56 19.03 -15.35 -7.22
C ILE A 56 19.92 -14.65 -6.20
N GLN A 57 21.01 -15.32 -5.84
CA GLN A 57 22.04 -14.76 -4.98
C GLN A 57 22.89 -13.82 -5.83
N TYR A 58 22.90 -12.54 -5.45
CA TYR A 58 23.84 -11.59 -6.03
C TYR A 58 25.26 -11.96 -5.57
N HIS A 59 26.07 -12.47 -6.48
CA HIS A 59 27.51 -12.64 -6.25
C HIS A 59 28.20 -11.30 -6.54
N SER A 60 28.58 -10.59 -5.47
CA SER A 60 29.49 -9.43 -5.57
C SER A 60 30.91 -9.94 -5.80
N ALA A 61 31.48 -9.61 -6.96
CA ALA A 61 32.89 -9.80 -7.29
C ALA A 61 33.74 -8.63 -6.78
#